data_AF-A0A5M9J867-F1
#
_entry.id   AF-A0A5M9J867-F1
#
_cell.length_a   1.000
_cell.length_b   1.000
_cell.length_c   1.000
_cell.angle_alpha   90.00
_cell.angle_beta   90.00
_cell.angle_gamma   90.00
#
_symmetry.space_group_name_H-M   'P 1'
#
loop_
_entity.id
_entity.type
_entity.pdbx_description
1 polymer ?
#
loop_
_entity_poly.entity_id
_entity_poly.type
_entity_poly.pdbx_seq_one_letter_code
_entity_poly.pdbx_strand_id
1 'polypeptide(L)'
;MPFSTLALKSTNDLLHTERNFGPNATMKELAHAAYFDRVNLSANGFYKTPDIGYTWGPNTGQMFFYFTQGVTASEVEIDTLTGDWTCLRSDIKMDVGRSINPSIDYGQIEGAFVQGMGLFTTEESLWFRAGPMAGQLATRGPGAYKIPGFRDIPQQFNVSLLKGVEWEELKTIQRSRGVGEPPLFMGSAVFFAIRDALKAARKEYGVTAEIGEDIKGGGLLRLESPATPERIRISCADPILKRAEVKPKEGEKSFFMMEARRAHNPEVPRSKLGLAKSSSLLEGLVELLVFDEGCGGVRGEVVAISGYISTFFFLGAELGIAKLKGTRL
;
A
#
# COMPACT_ATOMS: atom_id res chain seq x y z
N MET A 1 18.99 20.76 5.82
CA MET A 1 18.95 21.85 4.82
C MET A 1 18.84 21.22 3.43
N PRO A 2 18.01 21.74 2.51
CA PRO A 2 17.88 21.18 1.16
C PRO A 2 19.20 21.22 0.37
N PHE A 3 19.35 20.28 -0.58
CA PHE A 3 20.49 20.24 -1.52
C PHE A 3 20.66 21.56 -2.28
N SER A 4 19.55 22.13 -2.76
CA SER A 4 19.56 23.44 -3.41
C SER A 4 20.04 24.53 -2.46
N THR A 5 19.69 24.48 -1.18
CA THR A 5 20.10 25.49 -0.20
C THR A 5 21.57 25.41 0.18
N LEU A 6 22.20 24.25 0.12
CA LEU A 6 23.65 24.14 0.41
C LEU A 6 24.48 24.70 -0.74
N ALA A 7 24.11 24.39 -1.98
CA ALA A 7 24.73 24.98 -3.16
C ALA A 7 24.40 26.48 -3.27
N LEU A 8 23.15 26.88 -3.03
CA LEU A 8 22.74 28.29 -3.04
C LEU A 8 23.40 29.08 -1.91
N LYS A 9 23.61 28.49 -0.73
CA LYS A 9 24.37 29.16 0.34
C LYS A 9 25.81 29.39 -0.06
N SER A 10 26.49 28.39 -0.61
CA SER A 10 27.88 28.59 -1.06
C SER A 10 27.94 29.59 -2.22
N THR A 11 26.98 29.61 -3.14
CA THR A 11 26.90 30.64 -4.18
C THR A 11 26.59 32.04 -3.61
N ASN A 12 25.68 32.15 -2.63
CA ASN A 12 25.37 33.44 -1.98
C ASN A 12 26.54 33.98 -1.16
N ASP A 13 27.29 33.12 -0.47
CA ASP A 13 28.47 33.53 0.28
C ASP A 13 29.59 34.03 -0.66
N LEU A 14 29.60 33.55 -1.92
CA LEU A 14 30.50 34.02 -2.98
C LEU A 14 30.04 35.34 -3.63
N LEU A 15 28.75 35.69 -3.52
CA LEU A 15 28.18 36.94 -4.01
C LEU A 15 28.43 38.10 -3.02
N HIS A 16 29.71 38.42 -2.78
CA HIS A 16 30.10 39.67 -2.09
C HIS A 16 29.69 40.94 -2.88
N THR A 17 29.27 40.78 -4.14
CA THR A 17 28.87 41.82 -5.10
C THR A 17 27.50 42.46 -4.82
N GLU A 18 26.66 41.89 -3.96
CA GLU A 18 25.39 42.54 -3.55
C GLU A 18 25.61 43.92 -2.91
N ARG A 19 26.78 44.16 -2.32
CA ARG A 19 27.12 45.44 -1.69
C ARG A 19 27.10 46.64 -2.64
N ASN A 20 27.20 46.44 -3.96
CA ASN A 20 27.33 47.53 -4.93
C ASN A 20 26.06 47.85 -5.73
N PHE A 21 25.09 46.93 -5.84
CA PHE A 21 23.93 47.10 -6.72
C PHE A 21 22.60 47.44 -6.01
N GLY A 22 22.60 47.50 -4.67
CA GLY A 22 21.41 47.83 -3.87
C GLY A 22 20.33 46.72 -3.90
N PRO A 23 19.25 46.88 -3.13
CA PRO A 23 18.26 45.81 -2.92
C PRO A 23 17.34 45.52 -4.13
N ASN A 24 17.37 46.36 -5.17
CA ASN A 24 16.51 46.24 -6.35
C ASN A 24 17.22 45.65 -7.57
N ALA A 25 18.47 45.24 -7.42
CA ALA A 25 19.25 44.64 -8.51
C ALA A 25 18.58 43.33 -8.99
N THR A 26 18.46 43.17 -10.30
CA THR A 26 17.93 41.93 -10.85
C THR A 26 18.97 40.81 -10.76
N MET A 27 18.53 39.55 -10.65
CA MET A 27 19.43 38.39 -10.63
C MET A 27 20.33 38.34 -11.88
N LYS A 28 19.83 38.86 -13.02
CA LYS A 28 20.60 38.99 -14.26
C LYS A 28 21.79 39.94 -14.10
N GLU A 29 21.56 41.12 -13.53
CA GLU A 29 22.62 42.11 -13.30
C GLU A 29 23.66 41.59 -12.31
N LEU A 30 23.22 40.95 -11.22
CA LEU A 30 24.10 40.34 -10.22
C LEU A 30 24.95 39.21 -10.81
N ALA A 31 24.35 38.31 -11.58
CA ALA A 31 25.07 37.21 -12.23
C ALA A 31 26.08 37.72 -13.27
N HIS A 32 25.72 38.75 -14.03
CA HIS A 32 26.61 39.35 -15.03
C HIS A 32 27.78 40.08 -14.36
N ALA A 33 27.53 40.85 -13.30
CA ALA A 33 28.59 41.50 -12.51
C ALA A 33 29.54 40.46 -11.89
N ALA A 34 29.01 39.40 -11.28
CA ALA A 34 29.80 38.31 -10.71
C ALA A 34 30.68 37.61 -11.77
N TYR A 35 30.16 37.44 -12.99
CA TYR A 35 30.94 36.89 -14.11
C TYR A 35 32.12 37.80 -14.50
N PHE A 36 31.90 39.11 -14.62
CA PHE A 36 32.98 40.07 -14.92
C PHE A 36 34.01 40.18 -13.79
N ASP A 37 33.57 40.02 -12.55
CA ASP A 37 34.45 39.93 -11.38
C ASP A 37 35.13 38.56 -11.23
N ARG A 38 34.94 37.65 -12.21
CA ARG A 38 35.50 36.28 -12.25
C ARG A 38 35.16 35.45 -11.02
N VAL A 39 34.00 35.70 -10.43
CA VAL A 39 33.45 34.91 -9.34
C VAL A 39 32.84 33.63 -9.91
N ASN A 40 33.18 32.48 -9.33
CA ASN A 40 32.62 31.20 -9.75
C ASN A 40 31.13 31.10 -9.37
N LEU A 41 30.27 30.93 -10.37
CA LEU A 41 28.82 30.76 -10.20
C LEU A 41 28.36 29.29 -10.17
N SER A 42 29.30 28.34 -10.19
CA SER A 42 29.03 26.91 -10.04
C SER A 42 29.38 26.43 -8.64
N ALA A 43 28.46 25.72 -8.00
CA ALA A 43 28.65 25.15 -6.67
C ALA A 43 28.10 23.73 -6.57
N ASN A 44 28.79 22.89 -5.80
CA ASN A 44 28.35 21.52 -5.52
C ASN A 44 27.68 21.46 -4.13
N GLY A 45 26.52 20.82 -4.06
CA GLY A 45 25.83 20.52 -2.80
C GLY A 45 25.92 19.03 -2.45
N PHE A 46 26.21 18.71 -1.19
CA PHE A 46 26.28 17.33 -0.70
C PHE A 46 25.49 17.19 0.60
N TYR A 47 24.70 16.13 0.72
CA TYR A 47 23.96 15.79 1.94
C TYR A 47 24.14 14.31 2.27
N LYS A 48 24.46 14.06 3.54
CA LYS A 48 24.52 12.72 4.14
C LYS A 48 23.52 12.71 5.27
N THR A 49 22.57 11.78 5.24
CA THR A 49 21.58 11.64 6.32
C THR A 49 22.32 11.32 7.63
N PRO A 50 22.15 12.15 8.68
CA PRO A 50 22.82 11.92 9.95
C PRO A 50 22.12 10.79 10.74
N ASP A 51 22.82 10.25 11.72
CA ASP A 51 22.26 9.42 12.79
C ASP A 51 21.64 8.07 12.36
N ILE A 52 21.89 7.60 11.13
CA ILE A 52 21.49 6.25 10.69
C ILE A 52 22.64 5.26 10.93
N GLY A 53 22.34 4.13 11.58
CA GLY A 53 23.32 3.10 11.88
C GLY A 53 22.71 1.89 12.60
N TYR A 54 22.01 1.04 11.86
CA TYR A 54 21.42 -0.19 12.38
C TYR A 54 22.35 -1.40 12.19
N THR A 55 22.45 -2.25 13.22
CA THR A 55 23.28 -3.46 13.20
C THR A 55 22.44 -4.73 13.26
N TRP A 56 22.51 -5.52 12.18
CA TRP A 56 21.85 -6.83 12.09
C TRP A 56 22.52 -7.85 13.01
N GLY A 57 21.73 -8.62 13.75
CA GLY A 57 22.21 -9.57 14.77
C GLY A 57 21.81 -9.13 16.17
N PRO A 58 22.47 -8.10 16.76
CA PRO A 58 22.10 -7.57 18.06
C PRO A 58 20.78 -6.78 18.05
N ASN A 59 20.25 -6.41 16.86
CA ASN A 59 19.00 -5.65 16.68
C ASN A 59 19.03 -4.29 17.40
N THR A 60 20.15 -3.56 17.25
CA THR A 60 20.36 -2.26 17.88
C THR A 60 20.71 -1.18 16.86
N GLY A 61 20.39 0.06 17.20
CA GLY A 61 20.67 1.25 16.40
C GLY A 61 19.45 1.78 15.64
N GLN A 62 19.57 2.99 15.12
CA GLN A 62 18.48 3.68 14.42
C GLN A 62 18.49 3.28 12.94
N MET A 63 17.41 2.60 12.51
CA MET A 63 17.26 2.12 11.13
C MET A 63 16.64 3.17 10.20
N PHE A 64 15.77 4.05 10.73
CA PHE A 64 15.02 5.03 9.94
C PHE A 64 15.16 6.43 10.54
N PHE A 65 15.20 7.42 9.65
CA PHE A 65 15.38 8.84 10.03
C PHE A 65 14.07 9.47 10.53
N TYR A 66 12.93 9.04 10.00
CA TYR A 66 11.58 9.38 10.47
C TYR A 66 10.60 8.32 9.95
N PHE A 67 9.35 8.41 10.40
CA PHE A 67 8.26 7.56 9.94
C PHE A 67 7.14 8.40 9.34
N THR A 68 6.56 7.94 8.24
CA THR A 68 5.35 8.53 7.66
C THR A 68 4.15 7.74 8.18
N GLN A 69 3.14 8.44 8.67
CA GLN A 69 1.95 7.83 9.27
C GLN A 69 0.71 8.21 8.47
N GLY A 70 -0.27 7.33 8.43
CA GLY A 70 -1.55 7.59 7.80
C GLY A 70 -2.60 6.58 8.22
N VAL A 71 -3.85 6.93 8.00
CA VAL A 71 -5.00 6.05 8.20
C VAL A 71 -5.91 6.12 6.98
N THR A 72 -6.43 4.97 6.59
CA THR A 72 -7.41 4.84 5.51
C THR A 72 -8.66 4.15 6.00
N ALA A 73 -9.81 4.65 5.59
CA ALA A 73 -11.08 3.98 5.67
C ALA A 73 -11.56 3.63 4.26
N SER A 74 -11.97 2.39 4.01
CA SER A 74 -12.55 1.99 2.71
C SER A 74 -13.87 1.24 2.88
N GLU A 75 -14.78 1.47 1.94
CA GLU A 75 -16.09 0.80 1.81
C GLU A 75 -16.20 0.15 0.44
N VAL A 76 -16.70 -1.08 0.40
CA VAL A 76 -16.89 -1.87 -0.83
C VAL A 76 -18.26 -2.53 -0.85
N GLU A 77 -18.77 -2.73 -2.06
CA GLU A 77 -19.91 -3.61 -2.35
C GLU A 77 -19.39 -4.83 -3.11
N ILE A 78 -19.82 -6.03 -2.70
CA ILE A 78 -19.50 -7.28 -3.41
C ILE A 78 -20.78 -7.92 -3.97
N ASP A 79 -20.69 -8.45 -5.17
CA ASP A 79 -21.70 -9.33 -5.74
C ASP A 79 -21.36 -10.78 -5.37
N THR A 80 -22.17 -11.38 -4.51
CA THR A 80 -21.93 -12.73 -4.01
C THR A 80 -22.16 -13.83 -5.06
N LEU A 81 -22.87 -13.53 -6.15
CA LEU A 81 -23.16 -14.49 -7.22
C LEU A 81 -22.06 -14.55 -8.27
N THR A 82 -21.39 -13.43 -8.54
CA THR A 82 -20.35 -13.32 -9.58
C THR A 82 -18.93 -13.18 -9.00
N GLY A 83 -18.81 -12.66 -7.78
CA GLY A 83 -17.53 -12.27 -7.18
C GLY A 83 -17.04 -10.88 -7.61
N ASP A 84 -17.81 -10.17 -8.45
CA ASP A 84 -17.49 -8.79 -8.80
C ASP A 84 -17.61 -7.88 -7.57
N TRP A 85 -16.91 -6.75 -7.60
CA TRP A 85 -16.91 -5.81 -6.47
C TRP A 85 -16.69 -4.38 -6.95
N THR A 86 -17.04 -3.42 -6.10
CA THR A 86 -16.85 -1.99 -6.39
C THR A 86 -16.45 -1.26 -5.11
N CYS A 87 -15.42 -0.41 -5.18
CA CYS A 87 -15.09 0.49 -4.09
C CYS A 87 -16.05 1.69 -4.10
N LEU A 88 -16.91 1.78 -3.09
CA LEU A 88 -17.89 2.86 -2.97
C LEU A 88 -17.22 4.14 -2.49
N ARG A 89 -16.36 4.02 -1.47
CA ARG A 89 -15.74 5.16 -0.82
C ARG A 89 -14.38 4.80 -0.26
N SER A 90 -13.44 5.74 -0.30
CA SER A 90 -12.20 5.68 0.49
C SER A 90 -11.84 7.06 1.05
N ASP A 91 -11.56 7.11 2.34
CA ASP A 91 -11.12 8.30 3.07
C ASP A 91 -9.70 8.09 3.57
N ILE A 92 -8.78 8.95 3.16
CA ILE A 92 -7.36 8.89 3.51
C ILE A 92 -6.98 10.12 4.32
N LYS A 93 -6.32 9.90 5.46
CA LYS A 93 -5.66 10.93 6.25
C LYS A 93 -4.18 10.61 6.40
N MET A 94 -3.31 11.51 5.94
CA MET A 94 -1.87 11.25 5.96
C MET A 94 -1.06 12.37 6.63
N ASP A 95 -0.09 11.99 7.44
CA ASP A 95 0.91 12.88 8.04
C ASP A 95 2.16 12.95 7.15
N VAL A 96 2.17 13.95 6.26
CA VAL A 96 3.29 14.25 5.36
C VAL A 96 4.22 15.33 5.92
N GLY A 97 4.08 15.70 7.20
CA GLY A 97 4.73 16.87 7.74
C GLY A 97 4.23 18.17 7.10
N ARG A 98 5.11 19.17 7.02
CA ARG A 98 4.89 20.37 6.23
C ARG A 98 5.19 20.09 4.76
N SER A 99 4.13 19.84 3.99
CA SER A 99 4.19 19.63 2.55
C SER A 99 4.95 20.76 1.84
N ILE A 100 5.88 20.39 0.94
CA ILE A 100 6.60 21.33 0.07
C ILE A 100 5.70 21.74 -1.10
N ASN A 101 4.99 20.78 -1.68
CA ASN A 101 4.03 20.99 -2.75
C ASN A 101 2.81 20.09 -2.53
N PRO A 102 1.71 20.63 -1.98
CA PRO A 102 0.53 19.85 -1.67
C PRO A 102 -0.06 19.11 -2.88
N SER A 103 -0.03 19.72 -4.07
CA SER A 103 -0.61 19.12 -5.28
C SER A 103 0.14 17.86 -5.71
N ILE A 104 1.47 17.85 -5.57
CA ILE A 104 2.29 16.66 -5.85
C ILE A 104 2.03 15.60 -4.79
N ASP A 105 1.97 16.00 -3.52
CA ASP A 105 1.75 15.06 -2.43
C ASP A 105 0.38 14.38 -2.52
N TYR A 106 -0.69 15.11 -2.85
CA TYR A 106 -2.00 14.52 -3.14
C TYR A 106 -1.94 13.51 -4.28
N GLY A 107 -1.32 13.87 -5.42
CA GLY A 107 -1.21 12.97 -6.56
C GLY A 107 -0.39 11.70 -6.26
N GLN A 108 0.64 11.80 -5.41
CA GLN A 108 1.39 10.63 -4.93
C GLN A 108 0.54 9.73 -4.03
N ILE A 109 -0.24 10.32 -3.10
CA ILE A 109 -1.14 9.55 -2.23
C ILE A 109 -2.19 8.80 -3.04
N GLU A 110 -2.85 9.49 -3.97
CA GLU A 110 -3.88 8.90 -4.83
C GLU A 110 -3.31 7.80 -5.72
N GLY A 111 -2.18 8.08 -6.40
CA GLY A 111 -1.53 7.11 -7.29
C GLY A 111 -1.04 5.87 -6.56
N ALA A 112 -0.36 6.05 -5.42
CA ALA A 112 0.13 4.93 -4.63
C ALA A 112 -1.03 4.12 -4.02
N PHE A 113 -2.10 4.76 -3.53
CA PHE A 113 -3.28 4.06 -3.04
C PHE A 113 -3.92 3.17 -4.11
N VAL A 114 -4.14 3.70 -5.32
CA VAL A 114 -4.72 2.94 -6.44
C VAL A 114 -3.80 1.79 -6.87
N GLN A 115 -2.49 2.02 -6.91
CA GLN A 115 -1.51 0.96 -7.19
C GLN A 115 -1.54 -0.15 -6.13
N GLY A 116 -1.65 0.23 -4.85
CA GLY A 116 -1.84 -0.71 -3.75
C GLY A 116 -3.15 -1.48 -3.83
N MET A 117 -4.24 -0.79 -4.15
CA MET A 117 -5.55 -1.40 -4.36
C MET A 117 -5.46 -2.47 -5.45
N GLY A 118 -4.81 -2.17 -6.59
CA GLY A 118 -4.53 -3.12 -7.65
C GLY A 118 -3.77 -4.35 -7.15
N LEU A 119 -2.65 -4.14 -6.46
CA LEU A 119 -1.82 -5.19 -5.86
C LEU A 119 -2.61 -6.16 -4.98
N PHE A 120 -3.57 -5.65 -4.19
CA PHE A 120 -4.34 -6.49 -3.26
C PHE A 120 -5.64 -7.05 -3.83
N THR A 121 -6.09 -6.64 -5.03
CA THR A 121 -7.43 -7.01 -5.52
C THR A 121 -7.45 -7.55 -6.95
N THR A 122 -6.83 -6.86 -7.92
CA THR A 122 -6.99 -7.18 -9.36
C THR A 122 -5.73 -7.74 -10.01
N GLU A 123 -4.56 -7.26 -9.59
CA GLU A 123 -3.29 -7.53 -10.27
C GLU A 123 -2.77 -8.92 -9.93
N GLU A 124 -2.86 -9.85 -10.88
CA GLU A 124 -2.44 -11.24 -10.69
C GLU A 124 -1.41 -11.73 -11.72
N SER A 125 -0.29 -12.24 -11.20
CA SER A 125 0.77 -12.88 -11.98
C SER A 125 0.59 -14.40 -11.99
N LEU A 126 0.02 -14.92 -13.08
CA LEU A 126 -0.18 -16.36 -13.28
C LEU A 126 0.93 -16.95 -14.12
N TRP A 127 1.43 -18.12 -13.73
CA TRP A 127 2.49 -18.84 -14.42
C TRP A 127 2.00 -20.23 -14.84
N PHE A 128 2.39 -20.70 -16.04
CA PHE A 128 2.07 -22.06 -16.46
C PHE A 128 2.82 -23.08 -15.60
N ARG A 129 2.09 -24.03 -15.02
CA ARG A 129 2.69 -25.05 -14.15
C ARG A 129 3.31 -26.22 -14.90
N ALA A 130 2.72 -26.62 -16.03
CA ALA A 130 3.09 -27.82 -16.78
C ALA A 130 2.98 -27.59 -18.29
N GLY A 131 3.49 -28.54 -19.07
CA GLY A 131 3.47 -28.51 -20.53
C GLY A 131 4.64 -27.73 -21.15
N PRO A 132 4.62 -27.50 -22.48
CA PRO A 132 5.72 -26.87 -23.21
C PRO A 132 6.07 -25.44 -22.75
N MET A 133 5.13 -24.77 -22.09
CA MET A 133 5.27 -23.41 -21.57
C MET A 133 5.51 -23.39 -20.05
N ALA A 134 5.81 -24.52 -19.40
CA ALA A 134 6.01 -24.58 -17.96
C ALA A 134 7.05 -23.54 -17.47
N GLY A 135 6.74 -22.85 -16.38
CA GLY A 135 7.58 -21.79 -15.82
C GLY A 135 7.55 -20.47 -16.57
N GLN A 136 6.75 -20.35 -17.63
CA GLN A 136 6.52 -19.09 -18.34
C GLN A 136 5.34 -18.30 -17.76
N LEU A 137 5.45 -16.97 -17.74
CA LEU A 137 4.37 -16.06 -17.34
C LEU A 137 3.21 -16.17 -18.34
N ALA A 138 2.01 -16.44 -17.84
CA ALA A 138 0.78 -16.52 -18.62
C ALA A 138 0.13 -15.13 -18.79
N THR A 139 0.14 -14.30 -17.75
CA THR A 139 -0.44 -12.94 -17.79
C THR A 139 0.52 -11.94 -18.43
N ARG A 140 0.70 -12.05 -19.75
CA ARG A 140 1.56 -11.13 -20.52
C ARG A 140 0.77 -9.99 -21.14
N GLY A 141 1.16 -8.77 -20.80
CA GLY A 141 0.60 -7.54 -21.37
C GLY A 141 -0.78 -7.17 -20.80
N PRO A 142 -1.31 -6.00 -21.19
CA PRO A 142 -2.53 -5.41 -20.61
C PRO A 142 -3.82 -6.20 -20.94
N GLY A 143 -3.75 -7.10 -21.93
CA GLY A 143 -4.84 -8.02 -22.25
C GLY A 143 -5.11 -9.03 -21.13
N ALA A 144 -4.06 -9.47 -20.42
CA ALA A 144 -4.13 -10.54 -19.42
C ALA A 144 -3.74 -10.09 -18.00
N TYR A 145 -2.86 -9.09 -17.86
CA TYR A 145 -2.54 -8.46 -16.58
C TYR A 145 -3.36 -7.17 -16.42
N LYS A 146 -4.26 -7.15 -15.43
CA LYS A 146 -5.24 -6.07 -15.26
C LYS A 146 -4.86 -5.15 -14.11
N ILE A 147 -4.28 -4.01 -14.48
CA ILE A 147 -4.12 -2.86 -13.58
C ILE A 147 -5.47 -2.17 -13.36
N PRO A 148 -5.66 -1.47 -12.23
CA PRO A 148 -6.84 -0.66 -12.00
C PRO A 148 -7.05 0.37 -13.12
N GLY A 149 -8.25 0.38 -13.68
CA GLY A 149 -8.71 1.36 -14.65
C GLY A 149 -9.56 2.47 -14.01
N PHE A 150 -10.07 3.37 -14.85
CA PHE A 150 -10.90 4.50 -14.41
C PHE A 150 -12.19 4.10 -13.68
N ARG A 151 -12.70 2.90 -13.89
CA ARG A 151 -13.92 2.40 -13.23
C ARG A 151 -13.63 1.80 -11.85
N ASP A 152 -12.38 1.41 -11.60
CA ASP A 152 -12.00 0.66 -10.41
C ASP A 152 -11.64 1.58 -9.22
N ILE A 153 -11.42 2.87 -9.49
CA ILE A 153 -11.16 3.87 -8.44
C ILE A 153 -12.38 4.03 -7.51
N PRO A 154 -12.17 4.42 -6.24
CA PRO A 154 -13.28 4.70 -5.32
C PRO A 154 -14.23 5.76 -5.90
N GLN A 155 -15.55 5.49 -5.86
CA GLN A 155 -16.53 6.46 -6.38
C GLN A 155 -16.52 7.79 -5.60
N GLN A 156 -16.32 7.69 -4.29
CA GLN A 156 -15.99 8.83 -3.43
C GLN A 156 -14.57 8.67 -2.91
N PHE A 157 -13.67 9.54 -3.35
CA PHE A 157 -12.26 9.48 -2.96
C PHE A 157 -11.84 10.76 -2.24
N ASN A 158 -11.73 10.69 -0.91
CA ASN A 158 -11.40 11.82 -0.07
C ASN A 158 -9.97 11.67 0.47
N VAL A 159 -9.07 12.57 0.07
CA VAL A 159 -7.70 12.60 0.60
C VAL A 159 -7.50 13.88 1.38
N SER A 160 -6.96 13.77 2.60
CA SER A 160 -6.61 14.95 3.40
C SER A 160 -5.28 14.77 4.13
N LEU A 161 -4.55 15.88 4.25
CA LEU A 161 -3.30 15.92 4.99
C LEU A 161 -3.55 16.28 6.45
N LEU A 162 -2.72 15.79 7.36
CA LEU A 162 -2.73 16.20 8.77
C LEU A 162 -2.34 17.69 8.87
N LYS A 163 -3.14 18.46 9.63
CA LYS A 163 -2.98 19.91 9.81
C LYS A 163 -3.01 20.24 11.31
N GLY A 164 -2.43 21.38 11.68
CA GLY A 164 -2.48 21.89 13.05
C GLY A 164 -1.51 21.21 14.03
N VAL A 165 -0.48 20.54 13.51
CA VAL A 165 0.59 19.92 14.31
C VAL A 165 1.90 20.61 13.98
N GLU A 166 2.69 20.95 15.01
CA GLU A 166 4.03 21.48 14.85
C GLU A 166 5.04 20.33 14.89
N TRP A 167 5.73 20.09 13.77
CA TRP A 167 6.72 19.01 13.65
C TRP A 167 8.11 19.47 14.10
N GLU A 168 8.23 19.93 15.35
CA GLU A 168 9.43 20.58 15.89
C GLU A 168 10.69 19.69 15.83
N GLU A 169 10.52 18.39 16.08
CA GLU A 169 11.60 17.40 16.08
C GLU A 169 11.96 16.88 14.68
N LEU A 170 11.16 17.20 13.66
CA LEU A 170 11.37 16.70 12.30
C LEU A 170 12.49 17.49 11.61
N LYS A 171 13.71 16.92 11.65
CA LYS A 171 14.95 17.52 11.11
C LYS A 171 15.08 17.43 9.58
N THR A 172 13.98 17.18 8.87
CA THR A 172 13.96 17.10 7.42
C THR A 172 13.89 18.49 6.78
N ILE A 173 14.04 18.52 5.46
CA ILE A 173 13.95 19.74 4.66
C ILE A 173 12.57 20.37 4.86
N GLN A 174 12.52 21.63 5.30
CA GLN A 174 11.27 22.37 5.55
C GLN A 174 10.26 21.61 6.45
N ARG A 175 10.71 20.64 7.27
CA ARG A 175 9.85 19.74 8.04
C ARG A 175 8.90 18.90 7.16
N SER A 176 9.32 18.52 5.96
CA SER A 176 8.54 17.65 5.05
C SER A 176 8.80 16.16 5.27
N ARG A 177 7.90 15.28 4.84
CA ARG A 177 8.12 13.84 4.79
C ARG A 177 7.98 13.30 3.36
N GLY A 178 8.67 12.20 3.08
CA GLY A 178 8.49 11.45 1.84
C GLY A 178 7.12 10.76 1.81
N VAL A 179 6.44 10.87 0.66
CA VAL A 179 5.06 10.38 0.47
C VAL A 179 4.93 9.38 -0.69
N GLY A 180 5.99 9.04 -1.40
CA GLY A 180 5.90 8.19 -2.60
C GLY A 180 5.43 6.75 -2.33
N GLU A 181 6.15 6.02 -1.47
CA GLU A 181 5.85 4.61 -1.16
C GLU A 181 4.83 4.40 -0.02
N PRO A 182 4.82 5.21 1.06
CA PRO A 182 3.92 4.98 2.22
C PRO A 182 2.45 4.72 1.89
N PRO A 183 1.80 5.43 0.94
CA PRO A 183 0.38 5.25 0.66
C PRO A 183 0.07 3.97 -0.13
N LEU A 184 1.07 3.23 -0.62
CA LEU A 184 0.82 1.99 -1.35
C LEU A 184 0.12 0.95 -0.47
N PHE A 185 0.56 0.79 0.77
CA PHE A 185 -0.08 -0.19 1.66
C PHE A 185 -1.50 0.20 2.05
N MET A 186 -1.85 1.49 1.98
CA MET A 186 -3.19 1.98 2.31
C MET A 186 -4.27 1.38 1.40
N GLY A 187 -3.92 0.94 0.19
CA GLY A 187 -4.80 0.18 -0.70
C GLY A 187 -5.29 -1.16 -0.11
N SER A 188 -4.59 -1.72 0.88
CA SER A 188 -5.02 -2.93 1.61
C SER A 188 -6.34 -2.74 2.37
N ALA A 189 -6.73 -1.50 2.67
CA ALA A 189 -8.03 -1.21 3.30
C ALA A 189 -9.19 -1.78 2.46
N VAL A 190 -9.08 -1.73 1.13
CA VAL A 190 -10.07 -2.31 0.20
C VAL A 190 -10.11 -3.83 0.33
N PHE A 191 -8.96 -4.50 0.40
CA PHE A 191 -8.88 -5.95 0.60
C PHE A 191 -9.53 -6.38 1.92
N PHE A 192 -9.28 -5.65 3.00
CA PHE A 192 -9.91 -5.95 4.29
C PHE A 192 -11.41 -5.66 4.30
N ALA A 193 -11.86 -4.62 3.59
CA ALA A 193 -13.28 -4.35 3.38
C ALA A 193 -13.98 -5.50 2.62
N ILE A 194 -13.33 -6.04 1.58
CA ILE A 194 -13.82 -7.23 0.85
C ILE A 194 -13.91 -8.43 1.79
N ARG A 195 -12.88 -8.67 2.60
CA ARG A 195 -12.87 -9.76 3.59
C ARG A 195 -14.02 -9.63 4.58
N ASP A 196 -14.34 -8.41 5.03
CA ASP A 196 -15.45 -8.17 5.94
C ASP A 196 -16.81 -8.42 5.28
N ALA A 197 -17.00 -7.94 4.04
CA ALA A 197 -18.18 -8.24 3.25
C ALA A 197 -18.39 -9.75 3.04
N LEU A 198 -17.30 -10.50 2.81
CA LEU A 198 -17.32 -11.96 2.72
C LEU A 198 -17.69 -12.64 4.05
N LYS A 199 -17.20 -12.16 5.20
CA LYS A 199 -17.61 -12.66 6.53
C LYS A 199 -19.13 -12.55 6.70
N ALA A 200 -19.70 -11.41 6.29
CA ALA A 200 -21.14 -11.21 6.35
C ALA A 200 -21.90 -12.14 5.39
N ALA A 201 -21.45 -12.27 4.13
CA ALA A 201 -22.07 -13.16 3.15
C ALA A 201 -22.10 -14.62 3.65
N ARG A 202 -21.01 -15.09 4.23
CA ARG A 202 -20.88 -16.45 4.80
C ARG A 202 -21.81 -16.66 5.99
N LYS A 203 -21.98 -15.64 6.84
CA LYS A 203 -22.89 -15.67 7.99
C LYS A 203 -24.35 -15.93 7.59
N GLU A 204 -24.79 -15.44 6.43
CA GLU A 204 -26.14 -15.69 5.89
C GLU A 204 -26.39 -17.19 5.65
N TYR A 205 -25.35 -17.95 5.32
CA TYR A 205 -25.41 -19.39 5.09
C TYR A 205 -24.98 -20.24 6.31
N GLY A 206 -24.91 -19.63 7.49
CA GLY A 206 -24.52 -20.30 8.73
C GLY A 206 -23.05 -20.71 8.80
N VAL A 207 -22.19 -20.11 7.97
CA VAL A 207 -20.75 -20.35 7.98
C VAL A 207 -20.08 -19.23 8.75
N THR A 208 -19.84 -19.45 10.05
CA THR A 208 -19.17 -18.49 10.94
C THR A 208 -17.94 -19.14 11.55
N ALA A 209 -16.87 -18.37 11.67
CA ALA A 209 -15.68 -18.77 12.40
C ALA A 209 -15.79 -18.28 13.84
N GLU A 210 -15.53 -19.15 14.81
CA GLU A 210 -15.38 -18.76 16.22
C GLU A 210 -13.90 -18.53 16.55
N ILE A 211 -13.63 -17.61 17.48
CA ILE A 211 -12.26 -17.25 17.85
C ILE A 211 -11.60 -18.44 18.55
N GLY A 212 -10.45 -18.89 18.04
CA GLY A 212 -9.63 -19.93 18.68
C GLY A 212 -9.89 -21.37 18.23
N GLU A 213 -10.92 -21.64 17.43
CA GLU A 213 -11.23 -22.97 16.92
C GLU A 213 -11.11 -23.03 15.38
N ASP A 214 -9.90 -23.29 14.86
CA ASP A 214 -9.71 -23.64 13.44
C ASP A 214 -9.72 -25.16 13.26
N ILE A 215 -10.85 -25.78 13.60
CA ILE A 215 -11.01 -27.23 13.49
C ILE A 215 -11.43 -27.53 12.04
N LYS A 216 -10.48 -27.99 11.23
CA LYS A 216 -10.66 -28.69 9.93
C LYS A 216 -11.95 -28.34 9.16
N GLY A 217 -12.14 -27.06 8.81
CA GLY A 217 -13.26 -26.58 8.00
C GLY A 217 -14.33 -25.76 8.73
N GLY A 218 -14.09 -25.38 10.00
CA GLY A 218 -14.99 -24.62 10.89
C GLY A 218 -15.27 -23.16 10.54
N GLY A 219 -15.27 -22.77 9.27
CA GLY A 219 -15.78 -21.46 8.84
C GLY A 219 -14.77 -20.32 8.75
N LEU A 220 -13.51 -20.49 9.20
CA LEU A 220 -12.44 -19.49 9.07
C LEU A 220 -12.25 -19.05 7.61
N LEU A 221 -12.34 -17.73 7.37
CA LEU A 221 -12.12 -17.14 6.04
C LEU A 221 -10.64 -16.86 5.84
N ARG A 222 -9.97 -17.71 5.06
CA ARG A 222 -8.59 -17.50 4.59
C ARG A 222 -8.61 -16.88 3.20
N LEU A 223 -8.66 -15.55 3.14
CA LEU A 223 -8.59 -14.80 1.89
C LEU A 223 -7.11 -14.54 1.53
N GLU A 224 -6.69 -14.99 0.35
CA GLU A 224 -5.35 -14.74 -0.18
C GLU A 224 -5.35 -13.49 -1.08
N SER A 225 -4.27 -12.70 -1.01
CA SER A 225 -4.03 -11.61 -1.96
C SER A 225 -3.48 -12.16 -3.29
N PRO A 226 -3.86 -11.58 -4.45
CA PRO A 226 -4.90 -10.56 -4.64
C PRO A 226 -6.32 -11.13 -4.48
N ALA A 227 -7.26 -10.39 -3.88
CA ALA A 227 -8.68 -10.76 -3.76
C ALA A 227 -9.42 -10.62 -5.10
N THR A 228 -9.08 -11.48 -6.07
CA THR A 228 -9.70 -11.51 -7.40
C THR A 228 -11.16 -11.94 -7.33
N PRO A 229 -11.99 -11.60 -8.35
CA PRO A 229 -13.38 -12.05 -8.39
C PRO A 229 -13.56 -13.56 -8.23
N GLU A 230 -12.64 -14.37 -8.77
CA GLU A 230 -12.60 -15.81 -8.56
C GLU A 230 -12.51 -16.17 -7.07
N ARG A 231 -11.56 -15.59 -6.33
CA ARG A 231 -11.37 -15.86 -4.91
C ARG A 231 -12.53 -15.34 -4.06
N ILE A 232 -13.07 -14.18 -4.41
CA ILE A 232 -14.26 -13.63 -3.74
C ILE A 232 -15.42 -14.61 -3.91
N ARG A 233 -15.70 -15.03 -5.14
CA ARG A 233 -16.80 -15.94 -5.45
C ARG A 233 -16.67 -17.29 -4.73
N ILE A 234 -15.47 -17.87 -4.73
CA ILE A 234 -15.18 -19.14 -4.04
C ILE A 234 -15.30 -18.99 -2.52
N SER A 235 -15.10 -17.78 -1.99
CA SER A 235 -15.17 -17.52 -0.55
C SER A 235 -16.60 -17.35 -0.01
N CYS A 236 -17.61 -17.13 -0.85
CA CYS A 236 -19.00 -16.89 -0.43
C CYS A 236 -19.68 -18.09 0.28
N ALA A 237 -19.23 -19.33 0.02
CA ALA A 237 -19.72 -20.58 0.65
C ALA A 237 -21.23 -20.88 0.53
N ASP A 238 -21.89 -20.33 -0.49
CA ASP A 238 -23.30 -20.55 -0.78
C ASP A 238 -23.61 -21.98 -1.29
N PRO A 239 -24.90 -22.39 -1.35
CA PRO A 239 -25.31 -23.70 -1.85
C PRO A 239 -24.95 -23.97 -3.31
N ILE A 240 -24.82 -22.94 -4.16
CA ILE A 240 -24.46 -23.10 -5.56
C ILE A 240 -23.00 -23.58 -5.65
N LEU A 241 -22.11 -22.92 -4.91
CA LEU A 241 -20.69 -23.27 -4.85
C LEU A 241 -20.48 -24.67 -4.26
N LYS A 242 -21.22 -25.04 -3.21
CA LYS A 242 -21.17 -26.39 -2.62
C LYS A 242 -21.53 -27.49 -3.62
N ARG A 243 -22.41 -27.21 -4.59
CA ARG A 243 -22.77 -28.16 -5.66
C ARG A 243 -21.76 -28.17 -6.80
N ALA A 244 -21.03 -27.07 -7.00
CA ALA A 244 -20.03 -26.91 -8.05
C ALA A 244 -18.60 -27.23 -7.59
N GLU A 245 -18.40 -27.63 -6.33
CA GLU A 245 -17.07 -27.92 -5.78
C GLU A 245 -16.43 -29.10 -6.53
N VAL A 246 -15.27 -28.84 -7.14
CA VAL A 246 -14.44 -29.86 -7.79
C VAL A 246 -13.22 -30.13 -6.93
N LYS A 247 -13.11 -31.36 -6.43
CA LYS A 247 -11.92 -31.80 -5.68
C LYS A 247 -10.89 -32.38 -6.65
N PRO A 248 -9.62 -31.94 -6.58
CA PRO A 248 -8.57 -32.50 -7.43
C PRO A 248 -8.39 -33.99 -7.13
N LYS A 249 -8.26 -34.81 -8.16
CA LYS A 249 -7.94 -36.24 -8.01
C LYS A 249 -6.46 -36.44 -7.67
N GLU A 250 -6.14 -37.61 -7.15
CA GLU A 250 -4.76 -37.96 -6.82
C GLU A 250 -3.84 -37.84 -8.07
N GLY A 251 -2.79 -37.02 -7.96
CA GLY A 251 -1.87 -36.72 -9.05
C GLY A 251 -2.25 -35.54 -9.96
N GLU A 252 -3.46 -34.98 -9.85
CA GLU A 252 -3.85 -33.79 -10.61
C GLU A 252 -3.17 -32.54 -10.06
N LYS A 253 -2.59 -31.74 -10.95
CA LYS A 253 -1.93 -30.48 -10.63
C LYS A 253 -2.70 -29.34 -11.29
N SER A 254 -2.82 -28.21 -10.59
CA SER A 254 -3.40 -26.98 -11.14
C SER A 254 -2.69 -26.57 -12.44
N PHE A 255 -3.47 -26.07 -13.40
CA PHE A 255 -2.96 -25.57 -14.68
C PHE A 255 -2.05 -24.35 -14.50
N PHE A 256 -2.48 -23.42 -13.64
CA PHE A 256 -1.70 -22.25 -13.25
C PHE A 256 -1.05 -22.45 -11.88
N MET A 257 0.13 -21.85 -11.71
CA MET A 257 0.79 -21.65 -10.43
C MET A 257 0.93 -20.14 -10.21
N MET A 258 0.63 -19.70 -9.00
CA MET A 258 0.92 -18.33 -8.57
C MET A 258 2.36 -18.19 -8.11
N GLU A 259 2.92 -17.00 -8.31
CA GLU A 259 4.32 -16.70 -8.01
C GLU A 259 4.70 -16.94 -6.54
N ALA A 260 3.82 -16.61 -5.58
CA ALA A 260 4.04 -16.90 -4.16
C ALA A 260 4.29 -18.39 -3.88
N ARG A 261 3.64 -19.30 -4.62
CA ARG A 261 3.85 -20.76 -4.49
C ARG A 261 5.10 -21.26 -5.20
N ARG A 262 5.69 -20.48 -6.11
CA ARG A 262 6.97 -20.78 -6.77
C ARG A 262 8.15 -20.57 -5.84
N ALA A 263 8.14 -19.52 -5.00
CA ALA A 263 9.21 -19.23 -4.04
C ALA A 263 9.40 -20.33 -2.97
N HIS A 264 8.35 -21.14 -2.75
CA HIS A 264 8.33 -22.28 -1.85
C HIS A 264 8.60 -23.64 -2.53
N ASN A 265 8.81 -23.69 -3.85
CA ASN A 265 9.09 -24.95 -4.56
C ASN A 265 10.58 -25.36 -4.39
N PRO A 266 10.92 -26.52 -3.79
CA PRO A 266 12.31 -26.92 -3.53
C PRO A 266 13.15 -27.15 -4.79
N GLU A 267 12.54 -27.29 -5.97
CA GLU A 267 13.23 -27.56 -7.23
C GLU A 267 13.84 -26.32 -7.91
N VAL A 268 13.53 -25.10 -7.45
CA VAL A 268 14.09 -23.86 -8.02
C VAL A 268 15.10 -23.26 -7.05
N PRO A 269 16.43 -23.31 -7.35
CA PRO A 269 17.44 -22.75 -6.46
C PRO A 269 17.23 -21.24 -6.30
N ARG A 270 17.08 -20.80 -5.05
CA ARG A 270 16.87 -19.40 -4.62
C ARG A 270 17.95 -18.42 -5.13
N SER A 271 19.07 -18.91 -5.65
CA SER A 271 20.17 -18.11 -6.19
C SER A 271 19.90 -17.50 -7.57
N LYS A 272 18.86 -17.94 -8.31
CA LYS A 272 18.50 -17.39 -9.64
C LYS A 272 17.39 -16.33 -9.60
N LEU A 273 16.74 -16.09 -8.46
CA LEU A 273 15.79 -15.00 -8.28
C LEU A 273 16.53 -13.80 -7.69
N GLY A 274 16.98 -12.88 -8.54
CA GLY A 274 17.68 -11.65 -8.16
C GLY A 274 16.80 -10.59 -7.49
N LEU A 275 15.66 -10.98 -6.91
CA LEU A 275 14.79 -10.10 -6.13
C LEU A 275 14.21 -10.86 -4.92
N ALA A 276 14.20 -10.16 -3.79
CA ALA A 276 13.47 -10.44 -2.55
C ALA A 276 14.05 -11.51 -1.59
N LYS A 277 15.04 -11.10 -0.78
CA LYS A 277 15.16 -11.52 0.63
C LYS A 277 14.14 -10.81 1.55
N SER A 278 13.26 -9.96 1.02
CA SER A 278 12.25 -9.20 1.78
C SER A 278 10.90 -9.92 1.92
N SER A 279 10.62 -10.96 1.13
CA SER A 279 9.31 -11.64 1.09
C SER A 279 9.00 -12.43 2.35
N SER A 280 10.00 -12.98 3.05
CA SER A 280 9.78 -13.79 4.26
C SER A 280 9.42 -12.96 5.51
N LEU A 281 9.59 -11.63 5.45
CA LEU A 281 9.15 -10.73 6.53
C LEU A 281 7.66 -10.40 6.45
N LEU A 282 7.05 -10.48 5.26
CA LEU A 282 5.62 -10.21 5.07
C LEU A 282 4.73 -11.36 5.55
N GLU A 283 5.21 -12.61 5.49
CA GLU A 283 4.44 -13.79 5.91
C GLU A 283 4.33 -13.95 7.45
N GLY A 284 5.21 -13.30 8.23
CA GLY A 284 5.27 -13.43 9.69
C GLY A 284 4.69 -12.27 10.50
N LEU A 285 4.16 -11.23 9.86
CA LEU A 285 3.82 -9.94 10.52
C LEU A 285 2.31 -9.68 10.64
N VAL A 286 1.49 -10.68 10.36
CA VAL A 286 0.03 -10.64 10.56
C VAL A 286 -0.35 -11.54 11.74
N GLU A 287 0.16 -11.23 12.93
CA GLU A 287 -0.34 -11.80 14.18
C GLU A 287 -1.28 -10.78 14.84
N LEU A 288 -2.47 -11.29 15.16
CA LEU A 288 -3.72 -10.57 15.42
C LEU A 288 -3.78 -10.12 16.89
N LEU A 289 -3.96 -8.82 17.17
CA LEU A 289 -4.48 -8.32 18.45
C LEU A 289 -5.83 -7.66 18.19
N VAL A 290 -6.91 -8.35 18.56
CA VAL A 290 -8.29 -7.82 18.52
C VAL A 290 -8.68 -7.45 19.95
N PHE A 291 -9.05 -6.19 20.15
CA PHE A 291 -9.71 -5.73 21.38
C PHE A 291 -11.23 -5.93 21.25
N ASP A 292 -11.82 -6.48 22.31
CA ASP A 292 -13.24 -6.69 22.53
C ASP A 292 -13.96 -5.34 22.74
N GLU A 293 -15.18 -5.21 22.21
CA GLU A 293 -16.35 -4.67 22.96
C GLU A 293 -17.60 -4.57 22.07
N GLY A 294 -18.73 -5.01 22.63
CA GLY A 294 -20.05 -4.96 22.01
C GLY A 294 -20.86 -3.72 22.34
N CYS A 295 -21.88 -3.45 21.53
CA CYS A 295 -23.18 -2.90 21.94
C CYS A 295 -24.17 -2.94 20.76
N GLY A 296 -25.46 -3.06 21.08
CA GLY A 296 -26.53 -3.43 20.15
C GLY A 296 -27.16 -2.26 19.37
N GLY A 297 -27.93 -2.64 18.33
CA GLY A 297 -29.17 -1.95 17.96
C GLY A 297 -29.16 -1.03 16.73
N VAL A 298 -29.58 -1.60 15.59
CA VAL A 298 -30.37 -1.00 14.48
C VAL A 298 -29.69 0.03 13.54
N ARG A 299 -29.57 -0.38 12.25
CA ARG A 299 -29.15 0.37 11.04
C ARG A 299 -27.73 0.96 11.09
N GLY A 300 -26.74 0.21 10.60
CA GLY A 300 -25.33 0.62 10.57
C GLY A 300 -24.73 0.70 9.16
N GLU A 301 -24.03 1.80 8.90
CA GLU A 301 -23.07 2.02 7.80
C GLU A 301 -21.71 1.38 8.16
N VAL A 302 -20.83 1.15 7.16
CA VAL A 302 -19.68 0.23 7.22
C VAL A 302 -18.36 0.95 6.91
N VAL A 303 -17.33 0.79 7.75
CA VAL A 303 -16.02 1.44 7.56
C VAL A 303 -14.88 0.51 7.99
N ALA A 304 -14.06 0.03 7.05
CA ALA A 304 -12.83 -0.73 7.39
C ALA A 304 -11.65 0.24 7.54
N ILE A 305 -11.04 0.31 8.73
CA ILE A 305 -9.92 1.22 9.04
C ILE A 305 -8.58 0.48 8.92
N SER A 306 -7.63 1.02 8.17
CA SER A 306 -6.24 0.54 8.09
C SER A 306 -5.31 1.65 8.57
N GLY A 307 -4.55 1.38 9.64
CA GLY A 307 -3.49 2.25 10.15
C GLY A 307 -2.15 1.87 9.53
N TYR A 308 -1.40 2.86 9.05
CA TYR A 308 -0.07 2.66 8.49
C TYR A 308 0.96 3.48 9.25
N ILE A 309 2.02 2.80 9.71
CA ILE A 309 3.26 3.38 10.22
C ILE A 309 4.36 2.79 9.32
N SER A 310 5.05 3.59 8.50
CA SER A 310 6.28 3.07 7.86
C SER A 310 7.24 2.65 8.99
N THR A 311 8.01 1.57 8.99
CA THR A 311 8.57 0.74 7.93
C THR A 311 8.58 -0.72 8.44
N PHE A 312 8.00 -1.66 7.69
CA PHE A 312 7.89 -3.10 8.02
C PHE A 312 7.11 -3.48 9.30
N PHE A 313 6.33 -2.58 9.91
CA PHE A 313 5.40 -2.94 10.99
C PHE A 313 3.98 -2.51 10.65
N PHE A 314 3.08 -3.49 10.54
CA PHE A 314 1.67 -3.30 10.21
C PHE A 314 0.87 -3.22 11.50
N LEU A 315 0.16 -2.12 11.73
CA LEU A 315 -0.81 -2.00 12.82
C LEU A 315 -2.19 -1.73 12.21
N GLY A 316 -2.83 -2.80 11.72
CA GLY A 316 -4.21 -2.75 11.25
C GLY A 316 -5.18 -2.79 12.44
N ALA A 317 -6.04 -1.79 12.59
CA ALA A 317 -7.12 -1.79 13.57
C ALA A 317 -8.43 -2.23 12.88
N GLU A 318 -8.93 -3.44 13.17
CA GLU A 318 -10.21 -3.91 12.65
C GLU A 318 -11.38 -3.27 13.40
N LEU A 319 -12.23 -2.50 12.71
CA LEU A 319 -13.61 -2.21 13.12
C LEU A 319 -14.52 -2.65 11.96
N GLY A 320 -15.55 -3.46 12.24
CA GLY A 320 -16.34 -4.16 11.21
C GLY A 320 -17.85 -4.06 11.42
N ILE A 321 -18.57 -3.79 10.33
CA ILE A 321 -20.02 -3.98 10.08
C ILE A 321 -20.12 -4.12 8.55
N ALA A 322 -21.04 -4.88 7.95
CA ALA A 322 -21.12 -5.09 6.48
C ALA A 322 -22.57 -4.97 5.94
N LYS A 323 -22.75 -4.61 4.65
CA LYS A 323 -24.06 -4.56 3.96
C LYS A 323 -24.10 -5.52 2.78
N LEU A 324 -25.09 -6.43 2.79
CA LEU A 324 -25.32 -7.42 1.75
C LEU A 324 -26.54 -7.05 0.92
N LYS A 325 -26.46 -7.20 -0.40
CA LYS A 325 -27.61 -7.17 -1.29
C LYS A 325 -28.09 -8.60 -1.54
N GLY A 326 -28.97 -9.09 -0.67
CA GLY A 326 -29.65 -10.37 -0.88
C GLY A 326 -30.69 -10.24 -1.98
N THR A 327 -30.41 -10.74 -3.18
CA THR A 327 -31.47 -11.05 -4.15
C THR A 327 -31.97 -12.45 -3.79
N ARG A 328 -33.07 -12.52 -3.04
CA ARG A 328 -33.76 -13.81 -2.83
C ARG A 328 -34.26 -14.30 -4.20
N LEU A 329 -33.78 -15.47 -4.61
CA LEU A 329 -34.55 -16.37 -5.48
C LEU A 329 -35.54 -17.15 -4.61
#